data_AF-A0A3L8BM67-F1
#
_entry.id   AF-A0A3L8BM67-F1
#
_cell.length_a   1.000
_cell.length_b   1.000
_cell.length_c   1.000
_cell.angle_alpha   90.00
_cell.angle_beta   90.00
_cell.angle_gamma   90.00
#
_symmetry.space_group_name_H-M   'P 1'
#
loop_
_entity.id
_entity.type
_entity.pdbx_description
1 polymer ?
#
loop_
_entity_poly.entity_id
_entity_poly.type
_entity_poly.pdbx_seq_one_letter_code
_entity_poly.pdbx_strand_id
1 'polypeptide(L)' 'MLNCRDVAHEASDYLDQNLSWWRRLLFRLHLFVCAKCRKFVAHVHITRDFLRRRGPLRASDQEIEQVMQNVKPSAPDQS' A
#
# COMPACT_ATOMS: atom_id res chain seq x y z
N MET A 1 -12.92 -14.99 11.46
CA MET A 1 -13.45 -13.63 11.69
C MET A 1 -12.33 -12.65 11.41
N LEU A 2 -12.55 -11.70 10.52
CA LEU A 2 -11.59 -10.62 10.24
C LEU A 2 -11.85 -9.52 11.27
N ASN A 3 -10.84 -9.15 12.06
CA ASN A 3 -10.99 -8.09 13.06
C ASN A 3 -10.60 -6.72 12.47
N CYS A 4 -11.05 -5.65 13.13
CA CYS A 4 -10.73 -4.28 12.71
C CYS A 4 -9.21 -4.02 12.60
N ARG A 5 -8.40 -4.68 13.43
CA ARG A 5 -6.93 -4.60 13.37
C ARG A 5 -6.36 -5.24 12.11
N ASP A 6 -6.88 -6.41 11.73
CA ASP A 6 -6.46 -7.09 10.51
C ASP A 6 -6.83 -6.26 9.28
N VAL A 7 -8.01 -5.62 9.32
CA VAL A 7 -8.42 -4.66 8.29
C VAL A 7 -7.45 -3.49 8.20
N ALA A 8 -6.99 -2.95 9.34
CA ALA A 8 -6.05 -1.84 9.33
C ALA A 8 -4.68 -2.24 8.74
N HIS A 9 -4.22 -3.46 9.05
CA HIS A 9 -2.93 -3.97 8.57
C HIS A 9 -2.96 -4.28 7.06
N GLU A 10 -4.05 -4.87 6.58
CA GLU A 10 -4.19 -5.33 5.20
C GLU A 10 -4.94 -4.35 4.30
N ALA A 11 -5.29 -3.16 4.79
CA ALA A 11 -6.01 -2.16 3.98
C ALA A 11 -5.18 -1.74 2.77
N SER A 12 -3.87 -1.55 2.92
CA SER A 12 -2.98 -1.21 1.80
C SER A 12 -3.00 -2.32 0.74
N ASP A 13 -2.81 -3.59 1.14
CA ASP A 13 -2.88 -4.74 0.24
C ASP A 13 -4.25 -4.89 -0.43
N TYR A 14 -5.34 -4.59 0.29
CA TYR A 14 -6.69 -4.57 -0.27
C TYR A 14 -6.85 -3.49 -1.35
N LEU A 15 -6.31 -2.29 -1.11
CA LEU A 15 -6.32 -1.17 -2.05
C LEU A 15 -5.45 -1.44 -3.28
N ASP A 16 -4.32 -2.12 -3.09
CA ASP A 16 -3.37 -2.48 -4.16
C ASP A 16 -3.73 -3.80 -4.86
N GLN A 17 -4.85 -4.42 -4.48
CA GLN A 17 -5.37 -5.66 -5.05
C GLN A 17 -4.44 -6.87 -4.88
N ASN A 18 -3.57 -6.83 -3.87
CA ASN A 18 -2.59 -7.87 -3.58
C ASN A 18 -3.14 -9.01 -2.68
N LEU A 19 -4.45 -8.99 -2.40
CA LEU A 19 -5.13 -9.99 -1.58
C LEU A 19 -5.72 -11.13 -2.42
N SER A 20 -5.59 -12.36 -1.90
CA SER A 20 -6.31 -13.53 -2.43
C SER A 20 -7.82 -13.27 -2.50
N TRP A 21 -8.47 -13.81 -3.53
CA TRP A 21 -9.89 -13.63 -3.82
C TRP A 21 -10.82 -13.90 -2.62
N TRP A 22 -10.56 -14.97 -1.87
CA TRP A 22 -11.29 -15.30 -0.63
C TRP A 22 -11.12 -14.23 0.44
N ARG A 23 -9.89 -13.74 0.63
CA ARG A 23 -9.59 -12.69 1.62
C ARG A 23 -10.33 -11.41 1.27
N ARG A 24 -10.38 -11.07 -0.02
CA ARG A 24 -11.10 -9.90 -0.55
C ARG A 24 -12.60 -9.98 -0.25
N LEU A 25 -13.21 -11.17 -0.33
CA LEU A 25 -14.63 -11.37 0.01
C LEU A 25 -14.89 -11.14 1.52
N LEU A 26 -14.06 -11.73 2.39
CA LEU A 26 -14.15 -11.54 3.84
C LEU A 26 -14.00 -10.06 4.22
N PHE A 27 -13.09 -9.35 3.55
CA PHE A 27 -12.87 -7.92 3.73
C PHE A 27 -14.12 -7.10 3.38
N ARG A 28 -14.74 -7.38 2.22
CA ARG A 28 -15.99 -6.72 1.80
C ARG A 28 -17.12 -6.97 2.79
N LEU A 29 -17.25 -8.20 3.28
CA LEU A 29 -18.25 -8.55 4.29
C LEU A 29 -18.02 -7.81 5.61
N HIS A 30 -16.77 -7.70 6.06
CA HIS A 30 -16.43 -6.92 7.24
C HIS A 30 -16.75 -5.42 7.05
N LEU A 31 -16.37 -4.84 5.91
CA LEU A 31 -16.69 -3.45 5.56
C LEU A 31 -18.19 -3.19 5.47
N PHE A 32 -18.96 -4.22 5.09
CA PHE A 32 -20.42 -4.16 5.07
C PHE A 32 -20.98 -3.94 6.49
N VAL A 33 -20.49 -4.71 7.46
CA VAL A 33 -20.97 -4.72 8.85
C VAL A 33 -20.38 -3.59 9.71
N CYS A 34 -19.10 -3.22 9.49
CA CYS A 34 -18.38 -2.26 10.33
C CYS A 34 -18.20 -0.90 9.65
N ALA A 35 -19.01 0.08 10.07
CA ALA A 35 -18.95 1.45 9.53
C ALA A 35 -17.62 2.17 9.83
N LYS A 36 -16.95 1.86 10.95
CA LYS A 36 -15.64 2.46 11.30
C LYS A 36 -14.57 2.04 10.31
N CYS A 37 -14.48 0.74 10.05
CA CYS A 37 -13.55 0.19 9.07
C CYS A 37 -13.83 0.73 7.66
N ARG A 38 -15.10 0.94 7.31
CA ARG A 38 -15.46 1.57 6.04
C ARG A 38 -14.92 2.99 5.90
N LYS A 39 -15.09 3.82 6.93
CA LYS A 39 -14.54 5.19 6.96
C LYS A 39 -13.01 5.19 6.90
N PHE A 40 -12.37 4.29 7.65
CA PHE A 40 -10.92 4.12 7.62
C PHE A 40 -10.41 3.79 6.22
N VAL A 41 -10.96 2.77 5.56
CA VAL A 41 -10.57 2.38 4.20
C VAL A 41 -10.83 3.51 3.20
N ALA A 42 -11.92 4.27 3.34
CA ALA A 42 -12.19 5.44 2.53
C ALA A 42 -11.13 6.55 2.69
N HIS A 43 -10.69 6.84 3.93
CA HIS A 43 -9.59 7.78 4.17
C HIS A 43 -8.28 7.32 3.52
N VAL A 44 -7.91 6.05 3.68
CA VAL A 44 -6.70 5.50 3.04
C VAL A 44 -6.79 5.62 1.51
N HIS A 45 -7.96 5.37 0.94
CA HIS A 45 -8.19 5.51 -0.51
C HIS A 45 -8.03 6.94 -1.00
N ILE A 46 -8.58 7.91 -0.26
CA ILE A 46 -8.43 9.33 -0.58
C ILE A 46 -6.96 9.75 -0.50
N THR A 47 -6.24 9.36 0.55
CA THR A 47 -4.81 9.65 0.70
C THR A 47 -3.99 9.06 -0.44
N ARG A 48 -4.25 7.79 -0.80
CA ARG A 48 -3.57 7.12 -1.91
C ARG A 48 -3.83 7.82 -3.23
N ASP A 49 -5.08 8.16 -3.51
CA ASP A 49 -5.47 8.84 -4.76
C ASP A 49 -4.89 10.25 -4.82
N PHE A 50 -4.84 10.96 -3.70
CA PHE A 50 -4.18 12.27 -3.59
C PHE A 50 -2.69 12.17 -3.92
N LEU A 51 -1.98 11.19 -3.35
CA LEU A 51 -0.57 10.92 -3.67
C LEU A 51 -0.38 10.58 -5.15
N ARG A 52 -1.22 9.71 -5.71
CA ARG A 52 -1.14 9.33 -7.14
C ARG A 52 -1.36 10.52 -8.07
N ARG A 53 -2.30 11.41 -7.74
CA ARG A 53 -2.57 12.63 -8.52
C ARG A 53 -1.44 13.65 -8.48
N ARG A 54 -0.66 13.69 -7.39
CA ARG A 54 0.53 14.55 -7.29
C ARG A 54 1.62 14.16 -8.32
N GLY A 55 1.52 12.96 -8.89
CA GLY A 55 2.51 12.40 -9.80
C GLY A 55 3.72 11.85 -9.05
N PRO A 56 4.48 10.93 -9.65
CA PRO A 56 5.73 10.47 -9.06
C PRO A 56 6.67 11.68 -8.90
N LEU A 57 7.31 11.79 -7.73
CA LEU A 57 8.46 12.68 -7.58
C LEU A 57 9.54 12.12 -8.51
N ARG A 58 9.72 12.77 -9.67
CA ARG A 58 10.85 12.47 -10.55
C ARG A 58 12.07 13.14 -9.93
N ALA A 59 12.93 12.32 -9.34
CA ALA A 59 14.30 12.73 -9.06
C ALA A 59 14.95 13.11 -10.39
N SER A 60 15.75 14.17 -10.37
CA SER A 60 16.62 14.51 -11.49
C SER A 60 17.66 13.40 -11.71
N ASP A 61 18.19 13.31 -12.94
CA ASP A 61 19.24 12.33 -13.25
C ASP A 61 20.47 12.47 -12.33
N GLN A 62 20.76 13.72 -11.90
CA GLN A 62 21.84 14.01 -10.96
C GLN A 62 21.60 13.45 -9.55
N GLU A 63 20.37 13.56 -9.03
CA GLU A 63 20.00 12.98 -7.74
C GLU A 63 20.05 11.46 -7.78
N ILE A 64 19.62 10.86 -8.90
CA ILE A 64 19.68 9.40 -9.10
C ILE A 64 21.14 8.94 -9.08
N GLU A 65 22.02 9.63 -9.80
CA GLU A 65 23.44 9.28 -9.85
C GLU A 65 24.15 9.46 -8.49
N GLN A 66 23.84 10.52 -7.76
CA GLN A 66 24.34 10.71 -6.39
C GLN A 66 23.89 9.60 -5.43
N VAL A 67 22.64 9.14 -5.53
CA VAL A 67 22.16 8.01 -4.71
C VAL A 67 22.89 6.73 -5.11
N MET A 68 23.06 6.46 -6.40
CA MET A 68 23.75 5.26 -6.90
C MET A 68 25.23 5.20 -6.50
N GLN A 69 25.91 6.34 -6.41
CA GLN A 69 27.29 6.42 -5.92
C GLN A 69 27.42 6.12 -4.41
N ASN A 70 26.38 6.44 -3.64
CA ASN A 70 26.37 6.29 -2.18
C ASN A 70 25.80 4.95 -1.71
N VAL A 71 25.03 4.25 -2.55
CA VAL A 71 24.60 2.89 -2.29
C VAL A 71 25.79 1.97 -2.56
N LYS A 72 26.44 1.48 -1.48
CA LYS A 72 27.35 0.34 -1.62
C LYS A 72 26.58 -0.79 -2.31
N PRO A 73 27.11 -1.41 -3.37
CA PRO A 73 26.47 -2.59 -3.94
C PRO A 73 26.40 -3.65 -2.84
N SER A 74 25.19 -3.92 -2.35
CA SER A 74 24.93 -5.15 -1.63
C SER A 74 25.29 -6.26 -2.60
N ALA A 75 26.26 -7.10 -2.20
CA ALA A 75 26.74 -8.24 -2.97
C ALA A 75 25.55 -9.01 -3.60
N PRO A 76 25.73 -9.61 -4.80
CA PRO A 76 24.66 -10.32 -5.46
C PRO A 76 24.09 -11.39 -4.52
N ASP A 77 22.78 -11.30 -4.29
CA ASP A 77 21.98 -12.33 -3.62
C ASP A 77 22.07 -13.61 -4.46
N GLN A 78 22.95 -14.52 -4.04
CA GLN A 78 23.06 -15.88 -4.59
C GLN A 78 22.17 -16.77 -3.72
N SER A 79 20.97 -17.10 -4.21
CA SER A 79 20.18 -18.26 -3.77
C SER A 79 19.30 -18.77 -4.91
#